data_AF-A0A817JS45-F1
#
_entry.id   AF-A0A817JS45-F1
#
_cell.length_a   1.000
_cell.length_b   1.000
_cell.length_c   1.000
_cell.angle_alpha   90.00
_cell.angle_beta   90.00
_cell.angle_gamma   90.00
#
_symmetry.space_group_name_H-M   'P 1'
#
loop_
_entity.id
_entity.type
_entity.pdbx_description
1 polymer ?
#
loop_
_entity_poly.entity_id
_entity_poly.type
_entity_poly.pdbx_seq_one_letter_code
_entity_poly.pdbx_strand_id
1 'polypeptide(L)'
;MLLIGICIHIQATPIFHKHNFIVEYENNTNEFSLQFVILSCTSDNDCQMNSWCNEYKCECRKGWLTWYNNEQCSYKQLSKFSTFILSFLVGGAGVDWFFLSRKDNLYILVGLLKSLISVASCIWTRLAIIIGTDTSISIASCLGACLTLISIIWWFIDWIRILCNDFLDGNGAPLI
;
A
#
# COMPACT_ATOMS: atom_id res chain seq x y z
N MET A 1 -4.19 32.31 -3.51
CA MET A 1 -4.87 31.03 -3.23
C MET A 1 -3.78 30.00 -2.90
N LEU A 2 -3.29 30.06 -1.67
CA LEU A 2 -2.21 29.25 -1.10
C LEU A 2 -2.83 27.91 -0.65
N LEU A 3 -2.64 26.85 -1.43
CA LEU A 3 -2.89 25.46 -0.99
C LEU A 3 -1.68 24.63 -1.43
N ILE A 4 -0.53 24.97 -0.86
CA ILE A 4 0.70 24.16 -0.94
C ILE A 4 1.15 23.96 0.51
N GLY A 5 1.28 22.70 0.94
CA GLY A 5 2.16 22.36 2.05
C GLY A 5 1.53 21.92 3.36
N ILE A 6 0.34 21.29 3.36
CA ILE A 6 -0.05 20.45 4.50
C ILE A 6 -0.07 19.00 4.02
N CYS A 7 1.12 18.43 3.82
CA CYS A 7 1.28 17.00 4.07
C CYS A 7 1.09 16.88 5.58
N ILE A 8 -0.15 16.58 6.01
CA ILE A 8 -0.40 16.15 7.37
C ILE A 8 0.50 14.93 7.53
N HIS A 9 1.56 15.09 8.33
CA HIS A 9 2.48 14.02 8.68
C HIS A 9 1.70 13.07 9.59
N ILE A 10 0.75 12.34 9.01
CA ILE A 10 0.19 11.15 9.63
C ILE A 10 1.31 10.14 9.49
N GLN A 11 2.30 10.25 10.38
CA GLN A 11 3.23 9.17 10.62
C GLN A 11 2.37 8.02 11.13
N ALA A 12 1.91 7.17 10.20
CA ALA A 12 1.66 5.79 10.53
C ALA A 12 3.00 5.30 11.06
N THR A 13 3.14 5.28 12.39
CA THR A 13 4.35 4.74 13.02
C THR A 13 4.50 3.35 12.43
N PRO A 14 5.54 3.08 11.63
CA PRO A 14 5.76 1.72 11.16
C PRO A 14 5.88 0.90 12.43
N ILE A 15 5.01 -0.11 12.57
CA ILE A 15 5.14 -1.09 13.64
C ILE A 15 6.52 -1.69 13.41
N PHE A 16 7.48 -1.22 14.21
CA PHE A 16 8.90 -1.49 14.03
C PHE A 16 9.06 -2.99 13.88
N HIS A 17 9.65 -3.40 12.75
CA HIS A 17 10.00 -4.79 12.51
C HIS A 17 10.87 -5.24 13.67
N LYS A 18 10.30 -6.09 14.53
CA LYS A 18 11.04 -6.88 15.50
C LYS A 18 12.05 -7.69 14.68
N HIS A 19 13.34 -7.37 14.79
CA HIS A 19 14.38 -8.23 14.28
C HIS A 19 14.21 -9.57 15.00
N ASN A 20 13.62 -10.54 14.30
CA ASN A 20 13.46 -11.88 14.82
C ASN A 20 14.82 -12.55 14.69
N PHE A 21 15.57 -12.49 15.79
CA PHE A 21 16.77 -13.29 15.97
C PHE A 21 16.34 -14.74 16.11
N ILE A 22 16.78 -15.58 15.19
CA ILE A 22 16.66 -17.03 15.32
C ILE A 22 17.64 -17.42 16.43
N VAL A 23 17.10 -17.75 17.60
CA VAL A 23 17.87 -18.33 18.70
C VAL A 23 17.75 -19.83 18.53
N GLU A 24 18.76 -20.46 17.94
CA GLU A 24 18.88 -21.92 17.98
C GLU A 24 19.29 -22.33 19.40
N TYR A 25 18.48 -23.18 20.02
CA TYR A 25 18.73 -23.74 21.35
C TYR A 25 19.55 -25.01 21.21
N GLU A 26 20.84 -24.95 21.53
CA GLU A 26 21.64 -26.15 21.72
C GLU A 26 21.48 -26.63 23.17
N ASN A 27 20.76 -27.74 23.36
CA ASN A 27 20.44 -28.29 24.68
C ASN A 27 21.65 -29.07 25.23
N ASN A 28 22.70 -28.36 25.61
CA ASN A 28 23.79 -28.94 26.40
C ASN A 28 23.71 -28.44 27.85
N THR A 29 23.65 -29.40 28.77
CA THR A 29 23.43 -29.19 30.20
C THR A 29 24.37 -28.15 30.81
N ASN A 30 23.74 -27.11 31.41
CA ASN A 30 24.26 -26.17 32.43
C ASN A 30 24.89 -24.83 32.01
N GLU A 31 24.87 -24.42 30.74
CA GLU A 31 25.27 -23.06 30.36
C GLU A 31 24.35 -22.44 29.29
N PHE A 32 23.64 -21.39 29.65
CA PHE A 32 22.78 -20.63 28.74
C PHE A 32 23.65 -19.72 27.88
N SER A 33 24.12 -20.20 26.73
CA SER A 33 24.81 -19.39 25.74
C SER A 33 23.88 -19.10 24.56
N LEU A 34 23.60 -17.82 24.33
CA LEU A 34 22.76 -17.35 23.24
C LEU A 34 23.66 -17.26 22.00
N GLN A 35 23.73 -18.35 21.23
CA GLN A 35 24.61 -18.43 20.08
C GLN A 35 23.94 -17.74 18.89
N PHE A 36 24.44 -16.56 18.55
CA PHE A 36 24.05 -15.84 17.36
C PHE A 36 24.64 -16.53 16.13
N VAL A 37 23.82 -17.26 15.37
CA VAL A 37 24.23 -17.74 14.04
C VAL A 37 24.19 -16.55 13.09
N ILE A 38 25.31 -15.82 13.01
CA ILE A 38 25.53 -14.85 11.94
C ILE A 38 25.77 -15.68 10.67
N LEU A 39 24.77 -15.77 9.79
CA LEU A 39 24.93 -16.41 8.50
C LEU A 39 25.91 -15.56 7.66
N SER A 40 27.19 -15.92 7.71
CA SER A 40 28.24 -15.28 6.92
C SER A 40 28.23 -15.84 5.51
N CYS A 41 28.16 -14.98 4.51
CA CYS A 41 28.28 -15.37 3.10
C CYS A 41 29.68 -15.02 2.57
N THR A 42 30.18 -15.79 1.61
CA THR A 42 31.42 -15.51 0.86
C THR A 42 31.14 -15.22 -0.61
N SER A 43 30.02 -15.71 -1.12
CA SER A 43 29.57 -15.57 -2.49
C SER A 43 28.05 -15.35 -2.53
N ASP A 44 27.55 -14.76 -3.61
CA ASP A 44 26.11 -14.61 -3.86
C ASP A 44 25.36 -15.94 -3.83
N ASN A 45 26.04 -17.05 -4.13
CA ASN A 45 25.47 -18.40 -4.12
C ASN A 45 25.20 -18.93 -2.70
N ASP A 46 25.82 -18.33 -1.67
CA ASP A 46 25.62 -18.73 -0.27
C ASP A 46 24.29 -18.16 0.28
N CYS A 47 23.76 -17.13 -0.38
CA CYS A 47 22.53 -16.47 -0.01
C CYS A 47 21.33 -17.07 -0.78
N GLN A 48 20.22 -17.31 -0.10
CA GLN A 48 19.03 -17.90 -0.73
C GLN A 48 18.15 -16.84 -1.42
N MET A 49 17.45 -17.26 -2.48
CA MET A 49 16.40 -16.48 -3.16
C MET A 49 16.89 -15.14 -3.77
N ASN A 50 16.13 -14.05 -3.58
CA ASN A 50 16.36 -12.74 -4.17
C ASN A 50 17.30 -11.87 -3.33
N SER A 51 18.35 -12.49 -2.78
CA SER A 51 19.39 -11.82 -2.00
C SER A 51 20.73 -11.81 -2.76
N TRP A 52 21.72 -11.14 -2.18
CA TRP A 52 23.11 -11.11 -2.66
C TRP A 52 24.05 -10.90 -1.46
N CYS A 53 25.31 -11.29 -1.60
CA CYS A 53 26.29 -11.20 -0.52
C CYS A 53 26.98 -9.83 -0.54
N ASN A 54 26.72 -9.00 0.46
CA ASN A 54 27.34 -7.70 0.65
C ASN A 54 28.10 -7.69 1.99
N GLU A 55 29.41 -7.49 1.97
CA GLU A 55 30.27 -7.46 3.17
C GLU A 55 30.03 -8.64 4.14
N TYR A 56 30.00 -9.88 3.60
CA TYR A 56 29.73 -11.10 4.36
C TYR A 56 28.32 -11.22 4.96
N LYS A 57 27.37 -10.38 4.55
CA LYS A 57 25.96 -10.45 4.94
C LYS A 57 25.07 -10.61 3.73
N CYS A 58 24.07 -11.48 3.84
CA CYS A 58 23.05 -11.60 2.79
C CYS A 58 22.06 -10.42 2.88
N GLU A 59 22.03 -9.58 1.86
CA GLU A 59 21.12 -8.44 1.73
C GLU A 59 20.08 -8.70 0.65
N CYS A 60 18.89 -8.13 0.79
CA CYS A 60 17.87 -8.25 -0.25
C CYS A 60 18.20 -7.40 -1.47
N ARG A 61 17.94 -7.93 -2.66
CA ARG A 61 18.00 -7.16 -3.90
C ARG A 61 16.97 -6.03 -3.85
N LYS A 62 17.25 -4.93 -4.57
CA LYS A 62 16.35 -3.77 -4.65
C LYS A 62 14.92 -4.21 -5.00
N GLY A 63 13.95 -3.81 -4.18
CA GLY A 63 12.53 -4.14 -4.34
C GLY A 63 12.11 -5.46 -3.69
N TRP A 64 12.99 -6.10 -2.92
CA TRP A 64 12.69 -7.26 -2.11
C TRP A 64 12.90 -6.95 -0.63
N LEU A 65 12.06 -7.54 0.22
CA LEU A 65 12.17 -7.43 1.67
C LEU A 65 11.88 -8.78 2.33
N THR A 66 12.42 -8.96 3.53
CA THR A 66 12.12 -10.10 4.38
C THR A 66 10.77 -9.85 5.04
N TRP A 67 9.78 -10.65 4.65
CA TRP A 67 8.43 -10.59 5.18
C TRP A 67 8.16 -11.76 6.13
N TYR A 68 7.04 -11.69 6.85
CA TYR A 68 6.58 -12.63 7.90
C TYR A 68 7.06 -14.09 7.72
N ASN A 69 7.48 -14.73 8.83
CA ASN A 69 8.09 -16.09 8.96
C ASN A 69 9.60 -16.22 8.68
N ASN A 70 10.37 -15.13 8.74
CA ASN A 70 11.84 -15.15 8.56
C ASN A 70 12.31 -15.70 7.19
N GLU A 71 11.42 -15.82 6.20
CA GLU A 71 11.83 -16.14 4.85
C GLU A 71 12.53 -14.93 4.23
N GLN A 72 13.86 -14.99 4.19
CA GLN A 72 14.70 -13.89 3.75
C GLN A 72 14.38 -13.50 2.31
N CYS A 73 14.08 -12.21 2.09
CA CYS A 73 13.83 -11.64 0.77
C CYS A 73 12.73 -12.36 -0.05
N SER A 74 11.72 -12.91 0.63
CA SER A 74 10.60 -13.62 0.02
C SER A 74 9.54 -12.68 -0.60
N TYR A 75 9.52 -11.42 -0.17
CA TYR A 75 8.45 -10.49 -0.55
C TYR A 75 8.90 -9.44 -1.55
N LYS A 76 8.18 -9.36 -2.67
CA LYS A 76 8.41 -8.37 -3.72
C LYS A 76 7.57 -7.12 -3.49
N GLN A 77 8.24 -5.99 -3.27
CA GLN A 77 7.61 -4.68 -3.16
C GLN A 77 6.95 -4.26 -4.48
N LEU A 78 5.88 -3.48 -4.36
CA LEU A 78 5.22 -2.88 -5.51
C LEU A 78 5.92 -1.57 -5.89
N SER A 79 6.03 -1.32 -7.20
CA SER A 79 6.63 -0.07 -7.68
C SER A 79 5.69 1.11 -7.50
N LYS A 80 6.20 2.18 -6.90
CA LYS A 80 5.51 3.46 -6.71
C LYS A 80 5.01 4.03 -8.03
N PHE A 81 5.84 3.98 -9.07
CA PHE A 81 5.47 4.50 -10.39
C PHE A 81 4.31 3.73 -11.00
N SER A 82 4.34 2.39 -10.93
CA SER A 82 3.25 1.56 -11.44
C SER A 82 1.94 1.82 -10.68
N THR A 83 2.01 1.89 -9.34
CA THR A 83 0.85 2.20 -8.50
C THR A 83 0.30 3.59 -8.81
N PHE A 84 1.17 4.58 -9.02
CA PHE A 84 0.79 5.94 -9.38
C PHE A 84 0.07 5.99 -10.73
N ILE A 85 0.65 5.39 -11.78
CA ILE A 85 0.02 5.37 -13.13
C ILE A 85 -1.34 4.66 -13.09
N LEU A 86 -1.45 3.57 -12.33
CA LEU A 86 -2.69 2.84 -12.17
C LEU A 86 -3.74 3.68 -11.42
N SER A 87 -3.36 4.37 -10.35
CA SER A 87 -4.24 5.30 -9.63
C SER A 87 -4.62 6.52 -10.48
N PHE A 88 -3.70 7.01 -11.31
CA PHE A 88 -3.94 8.14 -12.21
C PHE A 88 -4.97 7.81 -13.29
N LEU A 89 -4.81 6.67 -13.98
CA LEU A 89 -5.65 6.30 -15.11
C LEU A 89 -6.99 5.69 -14.69
N VAL A 90 -6.98 4.80 -13.68
CA VAL A 90 -8.15 3.99 -13.30
C VAL A 90 -8.42 3.99 -11.79
N GLY A 91 -7.67 4.79 -11.03
CA GLY A 91 -7.86 4.89 -9.58
C GLY A 91 -9.24 5.43 -9.20
N GLY A 92 -9.88 6.25 -10.05
CA GLY A 92 -11.25 6.71 -9.82
C GLY A 92 -12.27 5.56 -9.69
N ALA A 93 -11.98 4.39 -10.25
CA ALA A 93 -12.81 3.19 -10.12
C ALA A 93 -12.37 2.27 -8.95
N GLY A 94 -11.38 2.67 -8.15
CA GLY A 94 -10.87 1.91 -7.01
C GLY A 94 -9.87 0.80 -7.35
N VAL A 95 -9.41 0.71 -8.60
CA VAL A 95 -8.45 -0.32 -9.07
C VAL A 95 -7.12 -0.27 -8.32
N ASP A 96 -6.71 0.93 -7.88
CA ASP A 96 -5.52 1.14 -7.06
C ASP A 96 -5.56 0.40 -5.73
N TRP A 97 -6.70 0.42 -5.06
CA TRP A 97 -6.90 -0.32 -3.81
C TRP A 97 -6.90 -1.84 -4.03
N PHE A 98 -7.49 -2.33 -5.13
CA PHE A 98 -7.44 -3.75 -5.47
C PHE A 98 -6.01 -4.21 -5.79
N PHE A 99 -5.25 -3.39 -6.52
CA PHE A 99 -3.85 -3.69 -6.85
C PHE A 99 -2.98 -3.76 -5.59
N LEU A 100 -3.22 -2.86 -4.63
CA LEU A 100 -2.52 -2.85 -3.35
C LEU A 100 -2.99 -3.94 -2.38
N SER A 101 -4.18 -4.51 -2.57
CA SER A 101 -4.81 -5.38 -1.58
C SER A 101 -3.96 -6.54 -1.10
N ARG A 102 -3.19 -7.23 -1.97
CA ARG A 102 -2.35 -8.39 -1.58
C ARG A 102 -3.08 -9.43 -0.70
N LYS A 103 -4.40 -9.61 -0.91
CA LYS A 103 -5.35 -10.46 -0.13
C LYS A 103 -5.88 -9.85 1.17
N ASP A 104 -5.53 -8.61 1.49
CA ASP A 104 -6.15 -7.87 2.58
C ASP A 104 -7.59 -7.47 2.25
N ASN A 105 -8.52 -7.87 3.11
CA ASN A 105 -9.95 -7.66 2.92
C ASN A 105 -10.36 -6.19 3.04
N LEU A 106 -9.64 -5.39 3.84
CA LEU A 106 -9.94 -3.98 4.03
C LEU A 106 -9.63 -3.20 2.76
N TYR A 107 -8.50 -3.48 2.10
CA TYR A 107 -8.19 -2.89 0.79
C TYR A 107 -9.21 -3.26 -0.28
N ILE A 108 -9.64 -4.52 -0.32
CA ILE A 108 -10.69 -4.99 -1.25
C ILE A 108 -12.00 -4.24 -0.99
N LEU A 109 -12.41 -4.12 0.28
CA LEU A 109 -13.63 -3.42 0.67
C LEU A 109 -13.58 -1.93 0.29
N VAL A 110 -12.45 -1.26 0.55
CA VAL A 110 -12.27 0.16 0.20
C VAL A 110 -12.30 0.36 -1.31
N GLY A 111 -11.65 -0.54 -2.07
CA GLY A 111 -11.72 -0.54 -3.54
C GLY A 111 -13.15 -0.68 -4.06
N LEU A 112 -13.94 -1.60 -3.50
CA LEU A 112 -15.37 -1.78 -3.84
C LEU A 112 -16.19 -0.53 -3.51
N LEU A 113 -16.00 0.05 -2.33
CA LEU A 113 -16.71 1.26 -1.91
C LEU A 113 -16.41 2.43 -2.86
N LYS A 114 -15.14 2.63 -3.21
CA LYS A 114 -14.71 3.68 -4.15
C LYS A 114 -15.32 3.46 -5.54
N SER A 115 -15.34 2.21 -6.02
CA SER A 115 -16.01 1.83 -7.27
C SER A 115 -17.50 2.16 -7.25
N LEU A 116 -18.22 1.79 -6.19
CA LEU A 116 -19.66 2.07 -6.06
C LEU A 116 -19.96 3.57 -6.02
N ILE A 117 -19.20 4.36 -5.28
CA ILE A 117 -19.34 5.82 -5.21
C ILE A 117 -19.11 6.44 -6.60
N SER A 118 -18.08 5.97 -7.31
CA SER A 118 -17.74 6.43 -8.66
C SER A 118 -18.87 6.14 -9.64
N VAL A 119 -19.37 4.90 -9.68
CA VAL A 119 -20.50 4.49 -10.53
C VAL A 119 -21.76 5.28 -10.20
N ALA A 120 -22.10 5.42 -8.92
CA ALA A 120 -23.26 6.19 -8.48
C ALA A 120 -23.17 7.66 -8.94
N SER A 121 -21.99 8.26 -8.86
CA SER A 121 -21.76 9.65 -9.31
C SER A 121 -21.98 9.81 -10.82
N CYS A 122 -21.53 8.84 -11.63
CA CYS A 122 -21.71 8.88 -13.09
C CYS A 122 -23.17 8.68 -13.51
N ILE A 123 -23.89 7.76 -12.87
CA ILE A 123 -25.28 7.48 -13.23
C ILE A 123 -26.18 8.65 -12.80
N TRP A 124 -26.01 9.19 -11.58
CA TRP A 124 -26.93 10.21 -11.05
C TRP A 124 -26.78 11.55 -11.75
N THR A 125 -25.55 11.95 -12.09
CA THR A 125 -25.32 13.18 -12.86
C THR A 125 -25.96 13.12 -14.25
N ARG A 126 -25.86 11.97 -14.94
CA ARG A 126 -26.51 11.78 -16.25
C ARG A 126 -28.02 11.71 -16.15
N LEU A 127 -28.56 11.01 -15.15
CA LEU A 127 -29.99 10.90 -14.94
C LEU A 127 -30.63 12.27 -14.62
N ALA A 128 -29.96 13.09 -13.81
CA ALA A 128 -30.40 14.46 -13.51
C ALA A 128 -30.48 15.35 -14.76
N ILE A 129 -29.52 15.22 -15.69
CA ILE A 129 -29.52 15.98 -16.95
C ILE A 129 -30.69 15.54 -17.85
N ILE A 130 -30.95 14.22 -17.95
CA ILE A 130 -31.99 13.68 -18.84
C ILE A 130 -33.39 14.02 -18.35
N ILE A 131 -33.62 13.99 -17.03
CA ILE A 131 -34.97 14.24 -16.47
C ILE A 131 -35.39 15.70 -16.60
N GLY A 132 -34.48 16.62 -16.99
CA GLY A 132 -34.85 17.99 -17.35
C GLY A 132 -35.67 18.69 -16.26
N THR A 133 -35.18 18.65 -15.02
CA THR A 133 -35.90 19.24 -13.90
C THR A 133 -36.03 20.76 -14.07
N ASP A 134 -37.25 21.23 -14.28
CA ASP A 134 -37.62 22.64 -14.26
C ASP A 134 -37.12 23.32 -12.97
N THR A 135 -36.07 24.14 -13.10
CA THR A 135 -35.52 25.22 -12.23
C THR A 135 -35.43 25.07 -10.70
N SER A 136 -35.96 24.00 -10.11
CA SER A 136 -35.85 23.69 -8.69
C SER A 136 -34.71 22.69 -8.49
N ILE A 137 -33.73 23.08 -7.66
CA ILE A 137 -32.60 22.23 -7.29
C ILE A 137 -33.15 20.99 -6.59
N SER A 138 -33.26 19.88 -7.30
CA SER A 138 -33.67 18.60 -6.71
C SER A 138 -32.59 18.13 -5.73
N ILE A 139 -33.01 17.55 -4.61
CA ILE A 139 -32.14 16.90 -3.62
C ILE A 139 -31.19 15.89 -4.31
N ALA A 140 -31.68 15.20 -5.35
CA ALA A 140 -30.88 14.25 -6.13
C ALA A 140 -29.70 14.91 -6.85
N SER A 141 -29.88 16.12 -7.38
CA SER A 141 -28.80 16.88 -8.04
C SER A 141 -27.73 17.31 -7.04
N CYS A 142 -28.15 17.75 -5.85
CA CYS A 142 -27.23 18.10 -4.77
C CYS A 142 -26.43 16.88 -4.30
N LEU A 143 -27.09 15.74 -4.07
CA LEU A 143 -26.42 14.49 -3.68
C LEU A 143 -25.43 14.01 -4.76
N GLY A 144 -25.82 14.05 -6.04
CA GLY A 144 -24.93 13.69 -7.15
C GLY A 144 -23.68 14.58 -7.20
N ALA A 145 -23.85 15.90 -7.03
CA ALA A 145 -22.74 16.84 -6.98
C ALA A 145 -21.82 16.57 -5.77
N CYS A 146 -22.37 16.34 -4.58
CA CYS A 146 -21.61 16.01 -3.38
C CYS A 146 -20.82 14.70 -3.53
N LEU A 147 -21.43 13.63 -4.06
CA LEU A 147 -20.75 12.35 -4.30
C LEU A 147 -19.62 12.50 -5.32
N THR A 148 -19.82 13.32 -6.36
CA THR A 148 -18.79 13.61 -7.36
C THR A 148 -17.60 14.34 -6.71
N LEU A 149 -17.86 15.35 -5.89
CA LEU A 149 -16.81 16.06 -5.16
C LEU A 149 -16.05 15.15 -4.20
N ILE A 150 -16.76 14.30 -3.43
CA ILE A 150 -16.14 13.32 -2.54
C ILE A 150 -15.25 12.36 -3.33
N SER A 151 -15.73 11.85 -4.47
CA SER A 151 -14.96 10.94 -5.33
C SER A 151 -13.68 11.58 -5.85
N ILE A 152 -13.77 12.83 -6.35
CA ILE A 152 -12.61 13.59 -6.85
C ILE A 152 -11.60 13.86 -5.72
N ILE A 153 -12.08 14.28 -4.55
CA ILE A 153 -11.23 14.54 -3.38
C ILE A 153 -10.52 13.25 -2.96
N TRP A 154 -11.25 12.13 -2.87
CA TRP A 154 -10.66 10.84 -2.50
C TRP A 154 -9.57 10.42 -3.49
N TRP A 155 -9.87 10.48 -4.79
CA TRP A 155 -8.91 10.17 -5.84
C TRP A 155 -7.64 11.03 -5.75
N PHE A 156 -7.77 12.33 -5.46
CA PHE A 156 -6.63 13.21 -5.26
C PHE A 156 -5.84 12.89 -3.98
N ILE A 157 -6.50 12.53 -2.88
CA ILE A 157 -5.84 12.10 -1.64
C ILE A 157 -5.04 10.81 -1.86
N ASP A 158 -5.53 9.87 -2.67
CA ASP A 158 -4.78 8.66 -3.03
C ASP A 158 -3.46 9.01 -3.75
N TRP A 159 -3.49 9.98 -4.67
CA TRP A 159 -2.26 10.43 -5.34
C TRP A 159 -1.25 11.02 -4.38
N ILE A 160 -1.69 11.89 -3.47
CA ILE A 160 -0.82 12.47 -2.44
C ILE A 160 -0.19 11.35 -1.62
N ARG A 161 -0.99 10.39 -1.14
CA ARG A 161 -0.48 9.26 -0.35
C ARG A 161 0.55 8.42 -1.09
N ILE A 162 0.30 8.12 -2.38
CA ILE A 162 1.28 7.40 -3.23
C ILE A 162 2.56 8.22 -3.33
N LEU A 163 2.47 9.50 -3.68
CA LEU A 163 3.63 10.38 -3.89
C LEU A 163 4.41 10.65 -2.59
N CYS A 164 3.75 10.66 -1.43
CA CYS A 164 4.37 10.85 -0.12
C CYS A 164 4.96 9.57 0.51
N ASN A 165 4.86 8.41 -0.13
CA ASN A 165 5.24 7.09 0.43
C ASN A 165 4.46 6.67 1.68
N ASP A 166 3.31 7.30 1.96
CA ASP A 166 2.45 6.94 3.09
C ASP A 166 1.46 5.82 2.74
N PHE A 167 1.41 5.41 1.46
CA PHE A 167 0.53 4.34 1.03
C PHE A 167 1.23 2.99 1.08
N LEU A 168 1.00 2.25 2.15
CA LEU A 168 1.45 0.86 2.27
C LEU A 168 0.60 -0.05 1.37
N ASP A 169 1.12 -1.23 1.05
CA ASP A 169 0.27 -2.28 0.46
C ASP A 169 -0.56 -2.99 1.55
N GLY A 170 -1.40 -3.95 1.15
CA GLY A 170 -2.26 -4.69 2.06
C GLY A 170 -1.53 -5.59 3.04
N ASN A 171 -0.23 -5.84 2.81
CA ASN A 171 0.61 -6.48 3.82
C ASN A 171 1.21 -5.44 4.78
N GLY A 172 1.24 -4.15 4.43
CA GLY A 172 1.86 -3.10 5.24
C GLY A 172 3.30 -2.80 4.79
N ALA A 173 3.72 -3.30 3.63
CA ALA A 173 5.03 -2.99 3.06
C ALA A 173 5.00 -1.66 2.28
N PRO A 174 6.08 -0.87 2.33
CA PRO A 174 6.18 0.37 1.57
C PRO A 174 6.42 0.10 0.08
N LEU A 175 6.01 1.07 -0.75
CA LEU A 175 6.26 1.08 -2.20
C LEU A 175 7.70 1.52 -2.51
N ILE A 176 8.26 1.03 -3.63
CA ILE A 176 9.63 1.32 -4.10
C ILE A 176 9.71 2.08 -5.42
#